data_AF-N9VGQ7-F1
#
_entry.id   AF-N9VGQ7-F1
#
_cell.length_a   1.000
_cell.length_b   1.000
_cell.length_c   1.000
_cell.angle_alpha   90.00
_cell.angle_beta   90.00
_cell.angle_gamma   90.00
#
_symmetry.space_group_name_H-M   'P 1'
#
loop_
_entity.id
_entity.type
_entity.pdbx_description
1 polymer ?
#
loop_
_entity_poly.entity_id
_entity_poly.type
_entity_poly.pdbx_seq_one_letter_code
_entity_poly.pdbx_strand_id
1 'polypeptide(L)'
;MGMTPAMFNKIKSHLPENFNSIIELGCQQFGLLNSAQLIDEELKGFKDGDFTKIMYEHLGLKYDSVDVCDGTIYCDFNNHMLELSHQYDVVTNLGTSEHVFNQYNVFASMHNITKKNGLMIHCLPLKHSPHGLFTYNVDFFISLCFSNNYEVVELVFCWRGTDGDFTFGSLSEIVKCQAAEQYAFLVAKKCQENLFVSPQQIIYNPLISIDAITTLCSNDINLLSQVLQFTFTDAVLNHTFNFDDVTGNYPDVMLYGAGDIGQAILRFAKNREKIKTVVDENLKFSDDYNIKRLSDIEAINVPVYIASDYYREEIRQTLSMKYSEEIVFLN
;
A
#
# COMPACT_ATOMS: atom_id res chain seq x y z
N MET A 1 -14.22 -0.10 17.57
CA MET A 1 -12.81 -0.19 18.03
C MET A 1 -12.58 0.84 19.13
N GLY A 2 -11.60 0.63 20.02
CA GLY A 2 -11.26 1.60 21.07
C GLY A 2 -9.75 1.75 21.18
N MET A 3 -9.30 2.80 21.88
CA MET A 3 -7.87 3.07 22.10
C MET A 3 -7.32 2.11 23.16
N THR A 4 -6.69 1.02 22.75
CA THR A 4 -5.98 0.11 23.67
C THR A 4 -4.57 0.61 23.96
N PRO A 5 -3.86 0.07 24.98
CA PRO A 5 -2.47 0.43 25.25
C PRO A 5 -1.54 0.23 24.04
N ALA A 6 -1.62 -0.93 23.36
CA ALA A 6 -0.81 -1.16 22.17
C ALA A 6 -1.12 -0.17 21.03
N MET A 7 -2.40 0.16 20.81
CA MET A 7 -2.79 1.15 19.80
C MET A 7 -2.25 2.54 20.13
N PHE A 8 -2.37 2.96 21.40
CA PHE A 8 -1.84 4.22 21.88
C PHE A 8 -0.33 4.32 21.64
N ASN A 9 0.43 3.32 22.10
CA ASN A 9 1.88 3.30 21.93
C ASN A 9 2.28 3.35 20.46
N LYS A 10 1.52 2.63 19.62
CA LYS A 10 1.75 2.65 18.18
C LYS A 10 1.58 4.05 17.61
N ILE A 11 0.44 4.71 17.86
CA ILE A 11 0.18 6.07 17.40
C ILE A 11 1.24 7.04 17.93
N LYS A 12 1.52 6.99 19.23
CA LYS A 12 2.48 7.87 19.89
C LYS A 12 3.87 7.77 19.27
N SER A 13 4.31 6.57 18.88
CA SER A 13 5.61 6.38 18.24
C SER A 13 5.80 7.15 16.93
N HIS A 14 4.71 7.65 16.33
CA HIS A 14 4.73 8.47 15.11
C HIS A 14 4.51 9.96 15.35
N LEU A 15 4.24 10.41 16.57
CA LEU A 15 3.99 11.83 16.87
C LEU A 15 5.33 12.57 17.02
N PRO A 16 5.72 13.41 16.05
CA PRO A 16 6.92 14.23 16.17
C PRO A 16 6.73 15.31 17.24
N GLU A 17 7.82 15.69 17.92
CA GLU A 17 7.78 16.71 19.00
C GLU A 17 7.25 18.07 18.54
N ASN A 18 7.35 18.39 17.25
CA ASN A 18 6.91 19.67 16.69
C ASN A 18 5.42 19.70 16.29
N PHE A 19 4.68 18.59 16.45
CA PHE A 19 3.23 18.57 16.19
C PHE A 19 2.48 19.13 17.38
N ASN A 20 1.41 19.90 17.11
CA ASN A 20 0.70 20.67 18.13
C ASN A 20 -0.83 20.47 18.07
N SER A 21 -1.35 19.73 17.09
CA SER A 21 -2.78 19.59 16.87
C SER A 21 -3.14 18.23 16.30
N ILE A 22 -4.17 17.62 16.88
CA ILE A 22 -4.74 16.35 16.46
C ILE A 22 -6.26 16.47 16.36
N ILE A 23 -6.83 15.88 15.31
CA ILE A 23 -8.26 15.65 15.23
C ILE A 23 -8.56 14.17 15.02
N GLU A 24 -9.46 13.63 15.82
CA GLU A 24 -9.91 12.24 15.68
C GLU A 24 -11.25 12.17 14.94
N LEU A 25 -11.35 11.31 13.93
CA LEU A 25 -12.64 10.87 13.44
C LEU A 25 -13.17 9.80 14.38
N GLY A 26 -14.29 10.12 15.02
CA GLY A 26 -14.82 9.45 16.19
C GLY A 26 -14.38 10.13 17.49
N CYS A 27 -15.08 9.88 18.58
CA CYS A 27 -14.68 10.33 19.92
C CYS A 27 -14.13 9.15 20.73
N GLN A 28 -12.86 8.82 20.51
CA GLN A 28 -12.28 7.57 21.00
C GLN A 28 -12.20 7.53 22.53
N GLN A 29 -12.36 6.34 23.08
CA GLN A 29 -12.22 6.06 24.50
C GLN A 29 -11.18 4.96 24.72
N PHE A 30 -10.52 5.01 25.86
CA PHE A 30 -9.61 3.95 26.28
C PHE A 30 -10.35 2.65 26.59
N GLY A 31 -9.74 1.53 26.24
CA GLY A 31 -10.18 0.20 26.65
C GLY A 31 -9.01 -0.69 27.01
N LEU A 32 -9.29 -1.73 27.80
CA LEU A 32 -8.31 -2.73 28.28
C LEU A 32 -7.20 -2.20 29.19
N LEU A 33 -7.26 -0.95 29.66
CA LEU A 33 -6.32 -0.43 30.65
C LEU A 33 -6.39 -1.23 31.95
N ASN A 34 -7.60 -1.60 32.40
CA ASN A 34 -7.77 -2.33 33.65
C ASN A 34 -7.26 -3.78 33.60
N SER A 35 -7.18 -4.36 32.40
CA SER A 35 -6.75 -5.75 32.15
C SER A 35 -5.31 -5.86 31.65
N ALA A 36 -4.66 -4.74 31.33
CA ALA A 36 -3.30 -4.72 30.83
C ALA A 36 -2.32 -5.20 31.90
N GLN A 37 -1.48 -6.18 31.55
CA GLN A 37 -0.44 -6.69 32.45
C GLN A 37 0.65 -5.65 32.72
N LEU A 38 0.93 -4.81 31.73
CA LEU A 38 1.88 -3.71 31.77
C LEU A 38 1.19 -2.47 31.18
N ILE A 39 1.30 -1.36 31.88
CA ILE A 39 0.76 -0.06 31.47
C ILE A 39 1.93 0.91 31.47
N ASP A 40 2.15 1.60 30.34
CA ASP A 40 3.18 2.63 30.25
C ASP A 40 2.91 3.76 31.24
N GLU A 41 3.98 4.40 31.72
CA GLU A 41 3.90 5.47 32.73
C GLU A 41 2.90 6.57 32.35
N GLU A 42 2.78 6.90 31.07
CA GLU A 42 1.88 7.93 30.56
C GLU A 42 0.40 7.54 30.57
N LEU A 43 0.12 6.25 30.57
CA LEU A 43 -1.24 5.72 30.68
C LEU A 43 -1.65 5.51 32.16
N LYS A 44 -0.73 5.72 33.11
CA LYS A 44 -1.07 5.67 34.53
C LYS A 44 -1.99 6.82 34.90
N GLY A 45 -3.10 6.49 35.54
CA GLY A 45 -4.12 7.45 35.96
C GLY A 45 -5.34 7.53 35.04
N PHE A 46 -5.25 6.94 33.85
CA PHE A 46 -6.40 6.71 32.98
C PHE A 46 -7.09 5.38 33.31
N LYS A 47 -8.37 5.28 32.97
CA LYS A 47 -9.18 4.06 33.12
C LYS A 47 -9.99 3.81 31.84
N ASP A 48 -10.51 2.58 31.73
CA ASP A 48 -11.43 2.24 30.65
C ASP A 48 -12.62 3.19 30.59
N GLY A 49 -12.97 3.63 29.38
CA GLY A 49 -14.03 4.59 29.10
C GLY A 49 -13.62 6.06 29.18
N ASP A 50 -12.42 6.38 29.69
CA ASP A 50 -11.90 7.74 29.60
C ASP A 50 -11.68 8.13 28.13
N PHE A 51 -12.03 9.37 27.77
CA PHE A 51 -11.79 9.89 26.43
C PHE A 51 -10.30 10.13 26.19
N THR A 52 -9.84 9.77 25.00
CA THR A 52 -8.45 9.98 24.51
C THR A 52 -8.04 11.45 24.51
N LYS A 53 -9.01 12.37 24.40
CA LYS A 53 -8.82 13.82 24.52
C LYS A 53 -7.86 14.20 25.65
N ILE A 54 -8.13 13.72 26.86
CA ILE A 54 -7.39 14.11 28.05
C ILE A 54 -5.92 13.74 27.85
N MET A 55 -5.64 12.54 27.34
CA MET A 55 -4.27 12.10 27.08
C MET A 55 -3.58 12.95 26.01
N TYR A 56 -4.23 13.24 24.88
CA TYR A 56 -3.59 14.06 23.83
C TYR A 56 -3.27 15.47 24.32
N GLU A 57 -4.14 16.05 25.16
CA GLU A 57 -3.87 17.32 25.83
C GLU A 57 -2.69 17.23 26.82
N HIS A 58 -2.51 16.10 27.52
CA HIS A 58 -1.32 15.84 28.36
C HIS A 58 -0.03 15.72 27.53
N LEU A 59 -0.12 15.24 26.28
CA LEU A 59 1.00 15.26 25.33
C LEU A 59 1.25 16.66 24.72
N GLY A 60 0.48 17.67 25.12
CA GLY A 60 0.63 19.06 24.65
C GLY A 60 -0.06 19.34 23.31
N LEU A 61 -0.88 18.41 22.80
CA LEU A 61 -1.62 18.59 21.55
C LEU A 61 -2.95 19.29 21.81
N LYS A 62 -3.32 20.21 20.90
CA LYS A 62 -4.70 20.68 20.78
C LYS A 62 -5.55 19.58 20.19
N TYR A 63 -6.65 19.26 20.86
CA TYR A 63 -7.51 18.14 20.49
C TYR A 63 -8.87 18.63 20.00
N ASP A 64 -9.29 18.09 18.87
CA ASP A 64 -10.67 18.06 18.43
C ASP A 64 -11.07 16.62 18.05
N SER A 65 -12.36 16.34 18.00
CA SER A 65 -12.95 15.11 17.50
C SER A 65 -14.20 15.37 16.68
N VAL A 66 -14.46 14.50 15.71
CA VAL A 66 -15.60 14.58 14.79
C VAL A 66 -16.43 13.32 14.92
N ASP A 67 -17.67 13.44 15.37
CA ASP A 67 -18.56 12.29 15.57
C ASP A 67 -20.02 12.73 15.34
N VAL A 68 -20.92 11.77 15.14
CA VAL A 68 -22.37 12.02 15.05
C VAL A 68 -23.06 12.02 16.42
N CYS A 69 -22.39 11.51 17.46
CA CYS A 69 -22.93 11.43 18.82
C CYS A 69 -22.16 12.34 19.81
N ASP A 70 -20.88 12.03 20.07
CA ASP A 70 -20.15 12.55 21.24
C ASP A 70 -18.92 13.42 20.89
N GLY A 71 -18.77 13.79 19.62
CA GLY A 71 -17.62 14.53 19.11
C GLY A 71 -17.63 16.01 19.52
N THR A 72 -16.46 16.63 19.59
CA THR A 72 -16.38 18.10 19.76
C THR A 72 -16.99 18.86 18.57
N ILE A 73 -16.98 18.22 17.40
CA ILE A 73 -17.53 18.71 16.15
C ILE A 73 -18.52 17.66 15.65
N TYR A 74 -19.73 18.10 15.32
CA TYR A 74 -20.72 17.24 14.68
C TYR A 74 -20.53 17.22 13.16
N CYS A 75 -20.43 16.03 12.57
CA CYS A 75 -20.47 15.86 11.12
C CYS A 75 -21.02 14.48 10.74
N ASP A 76 -22.11 14.46 9.98
CA ASP A 76 -22.55 13.25 9.28
C ASP A 76 -21.87 13.14 7.92
N PHE A 77 -20.83 12.31 7.86
CA PHE A 77 -20.06 12.11 6.64
C PHE A 77 -20.86 11.49 5.48
N ASN A 78 -22.05 10.89 5.71
CA ASN A 78 -22.89 10.47 4.59
C ASN A 78 -23.40 11.65 3.76
N ASN A 79 -23.69 12.77 4.43
CA ASN A 79 -24.33 13.93 3.85
C ASN A 79 -23.35 15.09 3.59
N HIS A 80 -22.27 15.18 4.37
CA HIS A 80 -21.38 16.32 4.34
C HIS A 80 -19.91 15.92 4.31
N MET A 81 -19.12 16.68 3.56
CA MET A 81 -17.68 16.73 3.76
C MET A 81 -17.40 17.74 4.87
N LEU A 82 -16.48 17.44 5.77
CA LEU A 82 -16.09 18.33 6.85
C LEU A 82 -15.25 19.49 6.32
N GLU A 83 -15.72 20.70 6.56
CA GLU A 83 -15.02 21.94 6.19
C GLU A 83 -14.63 22.71 7.47
N LEU A 84 -13.33 22.90 7.67
CA LEU A 84 -12.78 23.62 8.82
C LEU A 84 -11.90 24.79 8.35
N SER A 85 -11.85 25.86 9.13
CA SER A 85 -11.00 27.03 8.84
C SER A 85 -9.50 26.76 9.02
N HIS A 86 -9.14 25.66 9.67
CA HIS A 86 -7.78 25.27 9.96
C HIS A 86 -7.58 23.78 9.73
N GLN A 87 -6.32 23.41 9.56
CA GLN A 87 -5.86 22.04 9.40
C GLN A 87 -5.12 21.57 10.67
N TYR A 88 -4.95 20.26 10.80
CA TYR A 88 -4.30 19.58 11.93
C TYR A 88 -2.98 18.95 11.51
N ASP A 89 -2.07 18.80 12.47
CA ASP A 89 -0.82 18.08 12.25
C ASP A 89 -1.07 16.57 12.16
N VAL A 90 -2.08 16.06 12.87
CA VAL A 90 -2.49 14.66 12.86
C VAL A 90 -4.00 14.53 12.69
N VAL A 91 -4.43 13.65 11.80
CA VAL A 91 -5.83 13.27 11.61
C VAL A 91 -5.93 11.76 11.77
N THR A 92 -6.70 11.27 12.74
CA THR A 92 -6.86 9.83 12.97
C THR A 92 -8.22 9.33 12.50
N ASN A 93 -8.25 8.06 12.07
CA ASN A 93 -9.48 7.31 11.81
C ASN A 93 -9.27 5.88 12.29
N LEU A 94 -9.76 5.62 13.51
CA LEU A 94 -9.57 4.36 14.22
C LEU A 94 -10.87 3.55 14.24
N GLY A 95 -11.54 3.47 13.08
CA GLY A 95 -12.79 2.71 12.92
C GLY A 95 -14.05 3.53 12.67
N THR A 96 -13.95 4.80 12.30
CA THR A 96 -15.14 5.62 12.00
C THR A 96 -15.60 5.41 10.57
N SER A 97 -14.67 5.39 9.60
CA SER A 97 -15.05 5.32 8.18
C SER A 97 -15.77 4.02 7.81
N GLU A 98 -15.49 2.90 8.49
CA GLU A 98 -16.16 1.62 8.23
C GLU A 98 -17.68 1.66 8.43
N HIS A 99 -18.22 2.61 9.19
CA HIS A 99 -19.66 2.77 9.46
C HIS A 99 -20.35 3.78 8.54
N VAL A 100 -19.62 4.49 7.67
CA VAL A 100 -20.17 5.53 6.79
C VAL A 100 -20.35 4.99 5.38
N PHE A 101 -21.50 5.14 4.72
CA PHE A 101 -21.66 4.68 3.33
C PHE A 101 -20.88 5.54 2.34
N ASN A 102 -20.93 6.87 2.50
CA ASN A 102 -20.22 7.80 1.63
C ASN A 102 -18.72 7.91 2.00
N GLN A 103 -17.96 6.89 1.59
CA GLN A 103 -16.51 6.82 1.83
C GLN A 103 -15.75 8.04 1.29
N TYR A 104 -16.17 8.58 0.14
CA TYR A 104 -15.53 9.75 -0.48
C TYR A 104 -15.48 10.94 0.50
N ASN A 105 -16.62 11.26 1.12
CA ASN A 105 -16.70 12.37 2.05
C ASN A 105 -15.75 12.19 3.24
N VAL A 106 -15.62 10.98 3.78
CA VAL A 106 -14.74 10.71 4.92
C VAL A 106 -13.27 10.95 4.55
N PHE A 107 -12.78 10.30 3.49
CA PHE A 107 -11.37 10.40 3.10
C PHE A 107 -11.00 11.77 2.53
N ALA A 108 -11.91 12.42 1.79
CA ALA A 108 -11.71 13.79 1.32
C ALA A 108 -11.65 14.78 2.50
N SER A 109 -12.52 14.60 3.51
CA SER A 109 -12.47 15.41 4.73
C SER A 109 -11.13 15.27 5.45
N MET A 110 -10.66 14.03 5.66
CA MET A 110 -9.37 13.77 6.29
C MET A 110 -8.22 14.43 5.50
N HIS A 111 -8.21 14.29 4.17
CA HIS A 111 -7.23 14.94 3.30
C HIS A 111 -7.24 16.48 3.46
N ASN A 112 -8.42 17.08 3.43
CA ASN A 112 -8.58 18.53 3.43
C ASN A 112 -8.17 19.16 4.78
N ILE A 113 -8.49 18.49 5.89
CA ILE A 113 -8.16 18.97 7.24
C ILE A 113 -6.76 18.56 7.71
N THR A 114 -6.01 17.75 6.95
CA THR A 114 -4.59 17.46 7.24
C THR A 114 -3.69 18.52 6.62
N LYS A 115 -2.76 19.09 7.40
CA LYS A 115 -1.72 20.01 6.89
C LYS A 115 -0.78 19.28 5.93
N LYS A 116 -0.16 19.99 4.99
CA LYS A 116 1.06 19.50 4.34
C LYS A 116 2.12 19.17 5.39
N ASN A 117 2.76 18.03 5.20
CA ASN A 117 3.66 17.32 6.13
C ASN A 117 2.99 16.80 7.40
N GLY A 118 1.67 16.94 7.55
CA GLY A 118 0.89 16.29 8.59
C GLY A 118 0.65 14.80 8.29
N LEU A 119 0.21 14.08 9.32
CA LEU A 119 -0.02 12.64 9.27
C LEU A 119 -1.52 12.32 9.29
N MET A 120 -1.91 11.36 8.45
CA MET A 120 -3.18 10.64 8.53
C MET A 120 -2.89 9.25 9.08
N ILE A 121 -3.52 8.90 10.21
CA ILE A 121 -3.33 7.60 10.85
C ILE A 121 -4.65 6.83 10.77
N HIS A 122 -4.61 5.68 10.13
CA HIS A 122 -5.76 4.80 9.96
C HIS A 122 -5.52 3.48 10.68
N CYS A 123 -6.51 2.99 11.41
CA CYS A 123 -6.61 1.60 11.82
C CYS A 123 -7.98 1.09 11.39
N LEU A 124 -8.02 0.35 10.29
CA LEU A 124 -9.27 0.00 9.60
C LEU A 124 -9.33 -1.51 9.30
N PRO A 125 -10.52 -2.12 9.32
CA PRO A 125 -10.67 -3.57 9.32
C PRO A 125 -10.37 -4.15 7.94
N LEU A 126 -9.51 -5.14 7.90
CA LEU A 126 -9.37 -6.07 6.78
C LEU A 126 -10.37 -7.23 6.90
N LYS A 127 -10.68 -7.62 8.13
CA LYS A 127 -11.64 -8.68 8.46
C LYS A 127 -12.24 -8.38 9.82
N HIS A 128 -13.51 -7.99 9.84
CA HIS A 128 -14.27 -7.79 11.08
C HIS A 128 -15.78 -7.85 10.79
N SER A 129 -16.32 -9.05 10.59
CA SER A 129 -17.76 -9.23 10.37
C SER A 129 -18.44 -9.73 11.64
N PRO A 130 -19.61 -9.19 12.04
CA PRO A 130 -20.49 -8.28 11.29
C PRO A 130 -20.35 -6.79 11.68
N HIS A 131 -19.13 -6.29 11.92
CA HIS A 131 -18.92 -4.92 12.39
C HIS A 131 -18.75 -3.93 11.23
N GLY A 132 -19.53 -2.84 11.24
CA GLY A 132 -19.49 -1.82 10.20
C GLY A 132 -20.11 -2.25 8.88
N LEU A 133 -20.13 -1.30 7.94
CA LEU A 133 -20.59 -1.50 6.56
C LEU A 133 -19.46 -1.95 5.63
N PHE A 134 -18.20 -1.60 5.95
CA PHE A 134 -17.04 -1.86 5.11
C PHE A 134 -15.92 -2.57 5.85
N THR A 135 -15.39 -3.60 5.21
CA THR A 135 -14.01 -4.07 5.41
C THR A 135 -13.18 -3.68 4.20
N TYR A 136 -11.95 -3.24 4.41
CA TYR A 136 -11.06 -2.73 3.37
C TYR A 136 -10.15 -3.84 2.85
N ASN A 137 -9.77 -3.73 1.57
CA ASN A 137 -8.68 -4.53 1.02
C ASN A 137 -7.34 -3.80 1.21
N VAL A 138 -6.24 -4.54 1.26
CA VAL A 138 -4.91 -3.93 1.43
C VAL A 138 -4.57 -2.97 0.28
N ASP A 139 -4.99 -3.30 -0.94
CA ASP A 139 -4.86 -2.42 -2.11
C ASP A 139 -5.48 -1.03 -1.90
N PHE A 140 -6.56 -0.91 -1.11
CA PHE A 140 -7.18 0.39 -0.85
C PHE A 140 -6.19 1.40 -0.27
N PHE A 141 -5.39 0.99 0.71
CA PHE A 141 -4.41 1.85 1.38
C PHE A 141 -3.30 2.29 0.43
N ILE A 142 -2.83 1.37 -0.42
CA ILE A 142 -1.81 1.64 -1.42
C ILE A 142 -2.35 2.58 -2.51
N SER A 143 -3.54 2.29 -3.03
CA SER A 143 -4.23 3.11 -4.02
C SER A 143 -4.56 4.51 -3.50
N LEU A 144 -4.95 4.63 -2.22
CA LEU A 144 -5.16 5.91 -1.54
C LEU A 144 -3.89 6.75 -1.50
N CYS A 145 -2.77 6.15 -1.07
CA CYS A 145 -1.49 6.84 -0.99
C CYS A 145 -0.95 7.22 -2.37
N PHE A 146 -1.01 6.30 -3.33
CA PHE A 146 -0.58 6.54 -4.70
C PHE A 146 -1.35 7.70 -5.34
N SER A 147 -2.70 7.66 -5.27
CA SER A 147 -3.55 8.65 -5.95
C SER A 147 -3.38 10.06 -5.42
N ASN A 148 -2.99 10.19 -4.14
CA ASN A 148 -2.85 11.49 -3.47
C ASN A 148 -1.39 11.90 -3.22
N ASN A 149 -0.41 11.17 -3.78
CA ASN A 149 1.02 11.40 -3.56
C ASN A 149 1.40 11.45 -2.06
N TYR A 150 0.79 10.58 -1.26
CA TYR A 150 1.18 10.45 0.14
C TYR A 150 2.45 9.63 0.27
N GLU A 151 3.30 10.02 1.22
CA GLU A 151 4.39 9.19 1.69
C GLU A 151 3.83 8.15 2.66
N VAL A 152 4.02 6.86 2.38
CA VAL A 152 3.71 5.77 3.31
C VAL A 152 4.81 5.75 4.37
N VAL A 153 4.53 6.29 5.55
CA VAL A 153 5.47 6.29 6.68
C VAL A 153 5.52 4.90 7.30
N GLU A 154 4.36 4.28 7.47
CA GLU A 154 4.26 2.88 7.87
C GLU A 154 2.95 2.28 7.37
N LEU A 155 3.03 1.03 6.88
CA LEU A 155 1.86 0.18 6.68
C LEU A 155 2.17 -1.17 7.31
N VAL A 156 1.50 -1.45 8.41
CA VAL A 156 1.56 -2.75 9.10
C VAL A 156 0.15 -3.26 9.37
N PHE A 157 0.06 -4.47 9.88
CA PHE A 157 -1.20 -5.15 10.11
C PHE A 157 -1.32 -5.49 11.58
N CYS A 158 -2.53 -5.52 12.09
CA CYS A 158 -2.76 -5.90 13.48
C CYS A 158 -4.01 -6.76 13.65
N TRP A 159 -3.98 -7.56 14.71
CA TRP A 159 -5.08 -8.42 15.11
C TRP A 159 -5.22 -8.40 16.63
N ARG A 160 -6.40 -8.77 17.12
CA ARG A 160 -6.61 -8.86 18.56
C ARG A 160 -6.06 -10.16 19.12
N GLY A 161 -5.22 -10.05 20.14
CA GLY A 161 -4.72 -11.17 20.92
C GLY A 161 -5.80 -11.79 21.81
N THR A 162 -5.44 -12.86 22.51
CA THR A 162 -6.32 -13.50 23.51
C THR A 162 -6.58 -12.63 24.74
N ASP A 163 -5.69 -11.68 25.01
CA ASP A 163 -5.83 -10.63 26.02
C ASP A 163 -6.70 -9.45 25.55
N GLY A 164 -7.08 -9.46 24.27
CA GLY A 164 -7.88 -8.42 23.63
C GLY A 164 -7.07 -7.21 23.13
N ASP A 165 -5.78 -7.10 23.43
CA ASP A 165 -4.97 -5.98 22.92
C ASP A 165 -4.50 -6.26 21.48
N PHE A 166 -3.95 -5.26 20.81
CA PHE A 166 -3.45 -5.38 19.44
C PHE A 166 -2.03 -5.93 19.41
N THR A 167 -1.83 -6.98 18.61
CA THR A 167 -0.50 -7.36 18.12
C THR A 167 -0.31 -6.80 16.72
N PHE A 168 0.84 -6.16 16.47
CA PHE A 168 1.21 -5.63 15.15
C PHE A 168 2.24 -6.55 14.47
N GLY A 169 2.15 -6.68 13.14
CA GLY A 169 3.05 -7.49 12.33
C GLY A 169 2.88 -7.28 10.83
N SER A 170 3.59 -8.09 10.05
CA SER A 170 3.55 -8.10 8.59
C SER A 170 2.27 -8.74 8.03
N LEU A 171 2.05 -8.55 6.73
CA LEU A 171 0.93 -9.19 6.01
C LEU A 171 1.02 -10.72 6.09
N SER A 172 2.24 -11.25 6.03
CA SER A 172 2.48 -12.69 6.10
C SER A 172 2.11 -13.29 7.46
N GLU A 173 2.25 -12.52 8.54
CA GLU A 173 1.91 -12.95 9.90
C GLU A 173 0.40 -12.91 10.12
N ILE A 174 -0.28 -11.85 9.69
CA ILE A 174 -1.73 -11.74 9.87
C ILE A 174 -2.50 -12.76 9.03
N VAL A 175 -2.01 -13.13 7.84
CA VAL A 175 -2.58 -14.22 7.04
C VAL A 175 -2.47 -15.57 7.77
N LYS A 176 -1.41 -15.78 8.56
CA LYS A 176 -1.19 -17.02 9.33
C LYS A 176 -1.98 -17.07 10.64
N CYS A 177 -2.19 -15.94 11.32
CA CYS A 177 -2.79 -15.93 12.65
C CYS A 177 -4.29 -16.32 12.67
N GLN A 178 -4.96 -16.33 11.51
CA GLN A 178 -6.39 -16.67 11.34
C GLN A 178 -7.36 -15.94 12.29
N ALA A 179 -6.94 -14.81 12.88
CA ALA A 179 -7.75 -14.05 13.82
C ALA A 179 -9.12 -13.66 13.23
N ALA A 180 -10.12 -13.57 14.10
CA ALA A 180 -11.47 -13.15 13.71
C ALA A 180 -11.51 -11.66 13.33
N GLU A 181 -10.68 -10.86 14.00
CA GLU A 181 -10.55 -9.43 13.79
C GLU A 181 -9.12 -9.08 13.33
N GLN A 182 -9.03 -8.49 12.15
CA GLN A 182 -7.79 -8.10 11.48
C GLN A 182 -7.94 -6.71 10.91
N TYR A 183 -6.88 -5.90 11.00
CA TYR A 183 -6.87 -4.51 10.62
C TYR A 183 -5.57 -4.16 9.90
N ALA A 184 -5.63 -3.14 9.05
CA ALA A 184 -4.46 -2.46 8.53
C ALA A 184 -4.25 -1.17 9.33
N PHE A 185 -3.02 -0.97 9.77
CA PHE A 185 -2.54 0.24 10.41
C PHE A 185 -1.66 1.01 9.41
N LEU A 186 -2.18 2.12 8.89
CA LEU A 186 -1.49 2.99 7.94
C LEU A 186 -1.17 4.32 8.60
N VAL A 187 0.09 4.74 8.49
CA VAL A 187 0.53 6.12 8.73
C VAL A 187 0.93 6.71 7.39
N ALA A 188 0.14 7.64 6.88
CA ALA A 188 0.38 8.32 5.62
C ALA A 188 0.68 9.80 5.87
N LYS A 189 1.72 10.33 5.24
CA LYS A 189 2.08 11.74 5.32
C LYS A 189 1.63 12.49 4.06
N LYS A 190 0.89 13.59 4.26
CA LYS A 190 0.42 14.43 3.17
C LYS A 190 1.57 15.30 2.65
N CYS A 191 2.13 15.00 1.48
CA CYS A 191 3.31 15.70 0.98
C CYS A 191 3.01 17.01 0.22
N GLN A 192 1.76 17.23 -0.19
CA GLN A 192 1.36 18.32 -1.09
C GLN A 192 0.05 18.97 -0.64
N GLU A 193 -0.15 20.25 -0.97
CA GLU A 193 -1.45 20.95 -0.82
C GLU A 193 -2.20 20.89 -2.16
N ASN A 194 -2.69 19.70 -2.48
CA ASN A 194 -3.55 19.44 -3.64
C ASN A 194 -4.99 19.17 -3.19
N LEU A 195 -5.90 19.03 -4.16
CA LEU A 195 -7.23 18.49 -3.88
C LEU A 195 -7.14 16.98 -3.73
N PHE A 196 -8.03 16.42 -2.90
CA PHE A 196 -8.19 14.98 -2.79
C PHE A 196 -8.54 14.36 -4.14
N VAL A 197 -7.83 13.28 -4.48
CA VAL A 197 -8.07 12.45 -5.65
C VAL A 197 -8.64 11.12 -5.18
N SER A 198 -9.82 10.76 -5.70
CA SER A 198 -10.43 9.47 -5.40
C SER A 198 -9.54 8.32 -5.86
N PRO A 199 -9.27 7.32 -5.01
CA PRO A 199 -8.41 6.21 -5.39
C PRO A 199 -9.06 5.31 -6.44
N GLN A 200 -8.27 4.93 -7.43
CA GLN A 200 -8.55 3.82 -8.34
C GLN A 200 -7.63 2.66 -7.96
N GLN A 201 -8.15 1.43 -7.97
CA GLN A 201 -7.34 0.23 -7.72
C GLN A 201 -6.11 0.19 -8.62
N ILE A 202 -4.94 -0.06 -8.03
CA ILE A 202 -3.66 0.27 -8.66
C ILE A 202 -3.33 -0.58 -9.88
N ILE A 203 -3.83 -1.82 -9.95
CA ILE A 203 -3.62 -2.72 -11.09
C ILE A 203 -4.16 -2.15 -12.41
N TYR A 204 -5.15 -1.25 -12.32
CA TYR A 204 -5.75 -0.59 -13.49
C TYR A 204 -5.06 0.72 -13.85
N ASN A 205 -3.97 1.10 -13.17
CA ASN A 205 -3.24 2.30 -13.48
C ASN A 205 -2.18 2.03 -14.56
N PRO A 206 -2.32 2.59 -15.78
CA PRO A 206 -1.37 2.31 -16.87
C PRO A 206 0.01 2.93 -16.66
N LEU A 207 0.15 3.86 -15.70
CA LEU A 207 1.39 4.58 -15.41
C LEU A 207 2.15 4.00 -14.21
N ILE A 208 1.66 2.94 -13.57
CA ILE A 208 2.36 2.36 -12.43
C ILE A 208 3.66 1.68 -12.89
N SER A 209 4.78 2.12 -12.33
CA SER A 209 6.08 1.48 -12.50
C SER A 209 6.40 0.60 -11.31
N ILE A 210 7.20 -0.45 -11.53
CA ILE A 210 7.63 -1.36 -10.45
C ILE A 210 8.35 -0.64 -9.29
N ASP A 211 9.13 0.40 -9.53
CA ASP A 211 9.82 1.17 -8.48
C ASP A 211 8.85 1.86 -7.52
N ALA A 212 7.86 2.56 -8.09
CA ALA A 212 6.89 3.33 -7.34
C ALA A 212 6.07 2.42 -6.41
N ILE A 213 5.59 1.30 -6.94
CA ILE A 213 4.78 0.36 -6.17
C ILE A 213 5.60 -0.41 -5.14
N THR A 214 6.84 -0.78 -5.44
CA THR A 214 7.73 -1.45 -4.48
C THR A 214 8.03 -0.52 -3.30
N THR A 215 8.23 0.78 -3.56
CA THR A 215 8.39 1.80 -2.52
C THR A 215 7.14 1.94 -1.66
N LEU A 216 5.94 2.03 -2.26
CA LEU A 216 4.68 2.11 -1.53
C LEU A 216 4.39 0.87 -0.67
N CYS A 217 4.85 -0.29 -1.11
CA CYS A 217 4.76 -1.54 -0.36
C CYS A 217 5.93 -1.75 0.62
N SER A 218 6.77 -0.73 0.86
CA SER A 218 7.94 -0.81 1.75
C SER A 218 8.89 -1.97 1.43
N ASN A 219 8.98 -2.34 0.14
CA ASN A 219 9.71 -3.50 -0.37
C ASN A 219 9.21 -4.88 0.11
N ASP A 220 8.01 -4.97 0.71
CA ASP A 220 7.39 -6.25 1.04
C ASP A 220 6.82 -6.92 -0.22
N ILE A 221 7.48 -7.99 -0.67
CA ILE A 221 7.12 -8.75 -1.86
C ILE A 221 5.76 -9.44 -1.73
N ASN A 222 5.35 -9.84 -0.53
CA ASN A 222 4.04 -10.46 -0.32
C ASN A 222 2.93 -9.42 -0.48
N LEU A 223 3.15 -8.22 0.09
CA LEU A 223 2.26 -7.10 -0.07
C LEU A 223 2.15 -6.67 -1.54
N LEU A 224 3.30 -6.51 -2.21
CA LEU A 224 3.37 -6.23 -3.65
C LEU A 224 2.55 -7.25 -4.47
N SER A 225 2.72 -8.54 -4.17
CA SER A 225 2.03 -9.60 -4.87
C SER A 225 0.51 -9.54 -4.70
N GLN A 226 0.03 -9.23 -3.49
CA GLN A 226 -1.40 -9.09 -3.23
C GLN A 226 -1.99 -7.87 -3.94
N VAL A 227 -1.30 -6.73 -3.89
CA VAL A 227 -1.74 -5.46 -4.46
C VAL A 227 -1.81 -5.54 -5.98
N LEU A 228 -0.77 -6.09 -6.62
CA LEU A 228 -0.72 -6.23 -8.08
C LEU A 228 -1.43 -7.49 -8.60
N GLN A 229 -1.94 -8.34 -7.71
CA GLN A 229 -2.55 -9.63 -8.04
C GLN A 229 -1.67 -10.45 -9.01
N PHE A 230 -0.36 -10.38 -8.79
CA PHE A 230 0.66 -11.01 -9.60
C PHE A 230 1.71 -11.60 -8.67
N THR A 231 2.14 -12.83 -8.91
CA THR A 231 3.13 -13.46 -8.03
C THR A 231 4.50 -12.84 -8.26
N PHE A 232 4.98 -12.08 -7.28
CA PHE A 232 6.36 -11.61 -7.27
C PHE A 232 7.24 -12.56 -6.45
N THR A 233 8.41 -12.83 -7.01
CA THR A 233 9.55 -13.47 -6.33
C THR A 233 10.75 -12.56 -6.51
N ASP A 234 11.84 -12.82 -5.78
CA ASP A 234 13.10 -12.09 -5.97
C ASP A 234 13.55 -12.14 -7.44
N ALA A 235 13.41 -13.29 -8.10
CA ALA A 235 13.76 -13.46 -9.51
C ALA A 235 12.91 -12.56 -10.43
N VAL A 236 11.58 -12.56 -10.26
CA VAL A 236 10.67 -11.71 -11.04
C VAL A 236 11.00 -10.23 -10.86
N LEU A 237 11.22 -9.82 -9.60
CA LEU A 237 11.51 -8.43 -9.27
C LEU A 237 12.87 -7.99 -9.84
N ASN A 238 13.92 -8.80 -9.61
CA ASN A 238 15.27 -8.53 -10.10
C ASN A 238 15.31 -8.45 -11.63
N HIS A 239 14.62 -9.35 -12.33
CA HIS A 239 14.56 -9.28 -13.79
C HIS A 239 13.84 -8.04 -14.31
N THR A 240 12.79 -7.58 -13.61
CA THR A 240 12.05 -6.37 -13.98
C THR A 240 12.93 -5.13 -13.83
N PHE A 241 13.66 -5.00 -12.72
CA PHE A 241 14.62 -3.89 -12.52
C PHE A 241 15.80 -3.98 -13.49
N ASN A 242 16.42 -5.16 -13.62
CA ASN A 242 17.55 -5.36 -14.53
C ASN A 242 17.17 -5.06 -15.98
N PHE A 243 15.93 -5.38 -16.39
CA PHE A 243 15.44 -5.00 -17.72
C PHE A 243 15.47 -3.48 -17.89
N ASP A 244 14.96 -2.69 -16.95
CA ASP A 244 14.99 -1.24 -17.04
C ASP A 244 16.44 -0.68 -17.09
N ASP A 245 17.35 -1.25 -16.31
CA ASP A 245 18.76 -0.84 -16.25
C ASP A 245 19.50 -1.08 -17.58
N VAL A 246 19.36 -2.29 -18.15
CA VAL A 246 20.15 -2.68 -19.33
C VAL A 246 19.56 -2.19 -20.64
N THR A 247 18.25 -1.91 -20.68
CA THR A 247 17.56 -1.52 -21.92
C THR A 247 17.58 -0.03 -22.19
N GLY A 248 18.00 0.80 -21.23
CA GLY A 248 18.03 2.26 -21.37
C GLY A 248 18.73 2.76 -22.65
N ASN A 249 19.81 2.10 -23.06
CA ASN A 249 20.64 2.49 -24.22
C ASN A 249 20.17 1.95 -25.57
N TYR A 250 19.11 1.14 -25.61
CA TYR A 250 18.63 0.51 -26.83
C TYR A 250 17.27 1.09 -27.24
N PRO A 251 17.03 1.31 -28.54
CA PRO A 251 15.75 1.83 -29.03
C PRO A 251 14.66 0.75 -29.03
N ASP A 252 15.02 -0.49 -29.39
CA ASP A 252 14.13 -1.64 -29.46
C ASP A 252 14.83 -2.86 -28.85
N VAL A 253 14.04 -3.75 -28.25
CA VAL A 253 14.51 -4.98 -27.58
C VAL A 253 13.55 -6.12 -27.92
N MET A 254 14.10 -7.31 -28.17
CA MET A 254 13.31 -8.54 -28.23
C MET A 254 13.25 -9.19 -26.85
N LEU A 255 12.06 -9.52 -26.38
CA LEU A 255 11.87 -10.29 -25.15
C LEU A 255 11.72 -11.77 -25.49
N TYR A 256 12.58 -12.64 -24.96
CA TYR A 256 12.45 -14.09 -25.10
C TYR A 256 11.96 -14.70 -23.78
N GLY A 257 10.79 -15.34 -23.81
CA GLY A 257 10.11 -15.92 -22.66
C GLY A 257 8.96 -15.04 -22.18
N ALA A 258 7.77 -15.65 -22.08
CA ALA A 258 6.52 -15.01 -21.69
C ALA A 258 5.89 -15.65 -20.44
N GLY A 259 6.70 -16.37 -19.65
CA GLY A 259 6.35 -16.81 -18.28
C GLY A 259 6.33 -15.65 -17.29
N ASP A 260 6.29 -15.94 -15.98
CA ASP A 260 6.06 -14.92 -14.93
C ASP A 260 7.02 -13.72 -15.00
N ILE A 261 8.31 -13.97 -15.26
CA ILE A 261 9.31 -12.90 -15.45
C ILE A 261 8.94 -12.01 -16.64
N GLY A 262 8.64 -12.61 -17.80
CA GLY A 262 8.31 -11.87 -19.01
C GLY A 262 7.00 -11.07 -18.85
N GLN A 263 6.00 -11.66 -18.20
CA GLN A 263 4.73 -11.00 -17.87
C GLN A 263 4.93 -9.78 -16.98
N ALA A 264 5.77 -9.91 -15.94
CA ALA A 264 6.07 -8.80 -15.05
C ALA A 264 6.77 -7.65 -15.78
N ILE A 265 7.76 -7.96 -16.63
CA ILE A 265 8.44 -6.96 -17.48
C ILE A 265 7.42 -6.25 -18.38
N LEU A 266 6.58 -7.01 -19.11
CA LEU A 266 5.60 -6.47 -20.05
C LEU A 266 4.52 -5.62 -19.40
N ARG A 267 4.31 -5.75 -18.09
CA ARG A 267 3.31 -4.97 -17.34
C ARG A 267 3.91 -3.79 -16.57
N PHE A 268 5.05 -3.99 -15.91
CA PHE A 268 5.51 -3.10 -14.84
C PHE A 268 6.86 -2.44 -15.11
N ALA A 269 7.64 -2.92 -16.09
CA ALA A 269 8.89 -2.28 -16.45
C ALA A 269 8.64 -0.88 -17.05
N LYS A 270 9.50 0.06 -16.73
CA LYS A 270 9.44 1.44 -17.23
C LYS A 270 9.71 1.51 -18.73
N ASN A 271 10.61 0.67 -19.23
CA ASN A 271 11.04 0.62 -20.63
C ASN A 271 10.28 -0.43 -21.45
N ARG A 272 9.15 -0.95 -20.96
CA ARG A 272 8.40 -2.06 -21.60
C ARG A 272 7.95 -1.75 -23.03
N GLU A 273 7.73 -0.48 -23.36
CA GLU A 273 7.36 -0.01 -24.70
C GLU A 273 8.45 -0.23 -25.76
N LYS A 274 9.70 -0.48 -25.33
CA LYS A 274 10.80 -0.87 -26.22
C LYS A 274 10.66 -2.31 -26.72
N ILE A 275 9.78 -3.11 -26.11
CA ILE A 275 9.51 -4.48 -26.54
C ILE A 275 8.52 -4.46 -27.70
N LYS A 276 9.03 -4.77 -28.90
CA LYS A 276 8.19 -4.85 -30.12
C LYS A 276 7.82 -6.27 -30.50
N THR A 277 8.61 -7.24 -30.05
CA THR A 277 8.41 -8.66 -30.33
C THR A 277 8.69 -9.46 -29.07
N VAL A 278 7.76 -10.36 -28.76
CA VAL A 278 7.92 -11.35 -27.70
C VAL A 278 8.04 -12.72 -28.36
N VAL A 279 9.05 -13.49 -27.99
CA VAL A 279 9.24 -14.86 -28.47
C VAL A 279 8.97 -15.83 -27.35
N ASP A 280 8.01 -16.73 -27.55
CA ASP A 280 7.69 -17.78 -26.58
C ASP A 280 7.19 -19.05 -27.30
N GLU A 281 7.70 -20.21 -26.91
CA GLU A 281 7.35 -21.48 -27.56
C GLU A 281 5.97 -22.01 -27.13
N ASN A 282 5.47 -21.59 -25.97
CA ASN A 282 4.24 -22.11 -25.38
C ASN A 282 3.00 -21.26 -25.69
N LEU A 283 3.14 -20.09 -26.35
CA LEU A 283 2.07 -19.21 -26.86
C LEU A 283 0.85 -19.02 -25.91
N LYS A 284 1.05 -18.99 -24.59
CA LYS A 284 -0.03 -18.73 -23.63
C LYS A 284 -0.01 -17.26 -23.22
N PHE A 285 -0.76 -16.40 -23.90
CA PHE A 285 -0.82 -14.97 -23.55
C PHE A 285 -2.11 -14.29 -24.04
N SER A 286 -2.46 -13.16 -23.41
CA SER A 286 -3.56 -12.26 -23.79
C SER A 286 -3.12 -11.13 -24.74
N ASP A 287 -3.70 -11.13 -25.95
CA ASP A 287 -4.05 -10.09 -26.93
C ASP A 287 -3.17 -8.83 -27.22
N ASP A 288 -2.25 -8.38 -26.36
CA ASP A 288 -1.65 -7.03 -26.52
C ASP A 288 -0.25 -6.98 -27.18
N TYR A 289 0.48 -8.10 -27.26
CA TYR A 289 1.83 -8.14 -27.81
C TYR A 289 1.95 -9.04 -29.04
N ASN A 290 2.84 -8.68 -29.98
CA ASN A 290 3.17 -9.52 -31.13
C ASN A 290 4.03 -10.71 -30.67
N ILE A 291 3.36 -11.80 -30.34
CA ILE A 291 4.01 -13.02 -29.86
C ILE A 291 4.28 -13.95 -31.03
N LYS A 292 5.52 -14.39 -31.12
CA LYS A 292 6.01 -15.29 -32.16
C LYS A 292 6.62 -16.53 -31.52
N ARG A 293 6.60 -17.65 -32.25
CA ARG A 293 7.52 -18.75 -31.93
C ARG A 293 8.89 -18.43 -32.48
N LEU A 294 9.91 -19.09 -31.95
CA LEU A 294 11.26 -18.95 -32.48
C LEU A 294 11.30 -19.35 -33.95
N SER A 295 10.51 -20.34 -34.38
CA SER A 295 10.37 -20.75 -35.78
C SER A 295 9.96 -19.62 -36.73
N ASP A 296 9.20 -18.64 -36.23
CA ASP A 296 8.59 -17.58 -37.03
C ASP A 296 9.52 -16.35 -37.17
N ILE A 297 10.71 -16.43 -36.56
CA ILE A 297 11.76 -15.42 -36.63
C ILE A 297 12.78 -15.85 -37.69
N GLU A 298 12.93 -15.02 -38.71
CA GLU A 298 13.88 -15.22 -39.82
C GLU A 298 15.28 -14.67 -39.49
N ALA A 299 15.36 -13.56 -38.76
CA ALA A 299 16.60 -12.92 -38.30
C ALA A 299 16.37 -12.14 -37.00
N ILE A 300 17.45 -11.91 -36.23
CA ILE A 300 17.44 -11.10 -35.01
C ILE A 300 18.42 -9.93 -35.21
N ASN A 301 17.88 -8.73 -35.37
CA ASN A 301 18.66 -7.51 -35.60
C ASN A 301 18.62 -6.53 -34.41
N VAL A 302 18.03 -6.97 -33.29
CA VAL A 302 17.87 -6.19 -32.06
C VAL A 302 18.42 -6.98 -30.87
N PRO A 303 18.87 -6.30 -29.81
CA PRO A 303 19.29 -6.99 -28.59
C PRO A 303 18.17 -7.85 -27.99
N VAL A 304 18.57 -8.94 -27.34
CA VAL A 304 17.66 -9.93 -26.77
C VAL A 304 17.78 -9.92 -25.25
N TYR A 305 16.64 -9.79 -24.57
CA TYR A 305 16.54 -10.03 -23.14
C TYR A 305 15.87 -11.39 -22.91
N ILE A 306 16.51 -12.28 -22.16
CA ILE A 306 15.98 -13.62 -21.88
C ILE A 306 15.29 -13.63 -20.52
N ALA A 307 13.95 -13.68 -20.51
CA ALA A 307 13.12 -13.69 -19.31
C ALA A 307 13.03 -15.10 -18.67
N SER A 308 14.18 -15.70 -18.38
CA SER A 308 14.27 -17.00 -17.71
C SER A 308 15.61 -17.13 -16.99
N ASP A 309 15.60 -17.62 -15.75
CA ASP A 309 16.81 -18.08 -15.06
C ASP A 309 17.16 -19.52 -15.44
N TYR A 310 16.15 -20.39 -15.53
CA TYR A 310 16.34 -21.84 -15.62
C TYR A 310 16.86 -22.29 -16.99
N TYR A 311 16.34 -21.72 -18.07
CA TYR A 311 16.67 -22.12 -19.45
C TYR A 311 17.62 -21.14 -20.15
N ARG A 312 18.19 -20.18 -19.40
CA ARG A 312 18.90 -19.03 -19.97
C ARG A 312 20.02 -19.44 -20.93
N GLU A 313 20.92 -20.29 -20.48
CA GLU A 313 22.09 -20.70 -21.28
C GLU A 313 21.70 -21.57 -22.47
N GLU A 314 20.71 -22.45 -22.32
CA GLU A 314 20.18 -23.27 -23.42
C GLU A 314 19.54 -22.40 -24.51
N ILE A 315 18.80 -21.37 -24.10
CA ILE A 315 18.21 -20.38 -25.01
C ILE A 315 19.31 -19.60 -25.73
N ARG A 316 20.33 -19.09 -25.01
CA ARG A 316 21.47 -18.38 -25.64
C ARG A 316 22.16 -19.24 -26.70
N GLN A 317 22.44 -20.50 -26.37
CA GLN A 317 23.05 -21.45 -27.29
C GLN A 317 22.18 -21.69 -28.52
N THR A 318 20.88 -21.95 -28.32
CA THR A 318 19.93 -22.20 -29.40
C THR A 318 19.83 -21.00 -30.36
N LEU A 319 19.72 -19.80 -29.81
CA LEU A 319 19.68 -18.57 -30.60
C LEU A 319 20.98 -18.36 -31.37
N SER A 320 22.14 -18.55 -30.73
CA SER A 320 23.45 -18.39 -31.37
C SER A 320 23.75 -19.45 -32.43
N MET A 321 23.17 -20.65 -32.33
CA MET A 321 23.27 -21.67 -33.36
C MET A 321 22.36 -21.38 -34.55
N LYS A 322 21.15 -20.86 -34.28
CA LYS A 322 20.14 -20.61 -35.33
C LYS A 322 20.45 -19.36 -36.15
N TYR A 323 20.91 -18.29 -35.50
CA TYR A 323 21.24 -17.03 -36.17
C TYR A 323 22.76 -16.86 -36.19
N SER A 324 23.30 -16.64 -37.39
CA SER A 324 24.74 -16.61 -37.65
C SER A 324 25.42 -15.27 -37.33
N GLU A 325 24.65 -14.27 -36.91
CA GLU A 325 25.15 -12.95 -36.49
C GLU A 325 25.45 -12.91 -34.99
N GLU A 326 26.38 -12.06 -34.56
CA GLU A 326 26.65 -11.85 -33.13
C GLU A 326 25.44 -11.22 -32.44
N ILE A 327 24.63 -12.06 -31.79
CA ILE A 327 23.46 -11.62 -31.02
C ILE A 327 23.94 -10.91 -29.75
N VAL A 328 23.43 -9.70 -29.52
CA VAL A 328 23.62 -8.97 -28.26
C VAL A 328 22.59 -9.45 -27.23
N PHE A 329 23.05 -10.14 -26.20
CA PHE A 329 22.23 -10.55 -25.06
C PHE A 329 22.36 -9.53 -23.92
N LEU A 330 21.24 -9.09 -23.37
CA LEU A 330 21.21 -7.97 -22.42
C LEU A 330 21.31 -8.36 -20.94
N ASN A 331 21.05 -9.62 -20.60
CA ASN A 331 21.08 -10.07 -19.21
C ASN A 331 22.03 -11.21 -18.94
#